data_AF-A0A9Q5JK51-F1
#
_entry.id   AF-A0A9Q5JK51-F1
#
_cell.length_a   1.000
_cell.length_b   1.000
_cell.length_c   1.000
_cell.angle_alpha   90.00
_cell.angle_beta   90.00
_cell.angle_gamma   90.00
#
_symmetry.space_group_name_H-M   'P 1'
#
loop_
_entity.id
_entity.type
_entity.pdbx_description
1 polymer ?
#
loop_
_entity_poly.entity_id
_entity_poly.type
_entity_poly.pdbx_seq_one_letter_code
_entity_poly.pdbx_strand_id
1 'polypeptide(L)'
;MVQHLSAQEIIQYISDAKKSTPLKVYVNGHFENVTFPESFKVFGSEHSKVIFCEADEWKQFYQQNHSLITELEIEMDRRNSAIPLKDLTNTNARIEPGAFIREQAIIEDGAVVMMGATINIGAIVGEGTMIDMNATLGGRATTGKNVHVGAGAVLAGVIEPPSASPVVIEDNVLIGANAVILEGVRVGAGAIVAAGAIVTQDVPAGAVVAGTPAKVIKQTSEVQDSKREIVSALRKLNNE
;
A
#
# COMPACT_ATOMS: atom_id res chain seq x y z
N MET A 1 -15.58 13.72 2.46
CA MET A 1 -15.46 12.87 3.67
C MET A 1 -14.91 11.53 3.21
N VAL A 2 -13.76 11.10 3.75
CA VAL A 2 -13.20 9.77 3.45
C VAL A 2 -14.09 8.74 4.14
N GLN A 3 -14.67 7.81 3.38
CA GLN A 3 -15.50 6.75 3.95
C GLN A 3 -14.60 5.67 4.55
N HIS A 4 -14.71 5.45 5.86
CA HIS A 4 -14.03 4.35 6.54
C HIS A 4 -14.88 3.09 6.42
N LEU A 5 -14.38 2.08 5.71
CA LEU A 5 -15.01 0.77 5.68
C LEU A 5 -14.77 0.04 7.01
N SER A 6 -15.80 -0.60 7.53
CA SER A 6 -15.70 -1.58 8.61
C SER A 6 -14.93 -2.82 8.15
N ALA A 7 -14.49 -3.64 9.11
CA ALA A 7 -13.81 -4.89 8.81
C ALA A 7 -14.67 -5.84 7.96
N GLN A 8 -15.97 -5.90 8.25
CA GLN A 8 -16.95 -6.70 7.49
C GLN A 8 -17.10 -6.19 6.06
N GLU A 9 -17.19 -4.87 5.86
CA GLU A 9 -17.26 -4.27 4.52
C GLU A 9 -15.99 -4.51 3.71
N ILE A 10 -14.81 -4.46 4.35
CA ILE A 10 -13.53 -4.80 3.71
C ILE A 10 -13.54 -6.27 3.25
N ILE A 11 -13.95 -7.21 4.12
CA ILE A 11 -14.04 -8.64 3.75
C ILE A 11 -15.01 -8.83 2.59
N GLN A 12 -16.19 -8.21 2.67
CA GLN A 12 -17.21 -8.31 1.62
C GLN A 12 -16.68 -7.75 0.29
N TYR A 13 -16.04 -6.57 0.32
CA TYR A 13 -15.41 -5.96 -0.85
C TYR A 13 -14.35 -6.89 -1.47
N ILE A 14 -13.51 -7.53 -0.64
CA ILE A 14 -12.51 -8.49 -1.14
C ILE A 14 -13.17 -9.71 -1.76
N SER A 15 -14.22 -10.23 -1.13
CA SER A 15 -14.97 -11.39 -1.62
C SER A 15 -15.65 -11.14 -2.96
N ASP A 16 -16.19 -9.93 -3.15
CA ASP A 16 -16.92 -9.55 -4.37
C ASP A 16 -15.99 -9.13 -5.52
N ALA A 17 -14.71 -8.86 -5.22
CA ALA A 17 -13.76 -8.39 -6.22
C ALA A 17 -13.45 -9.47 -7.28
N LYS A 18 -13.67 -9.12 -8.55
CA LYS A 18 -13.37 -10.01 -9.68
C LYS A 18 -11.86 -10.06 -9.93
N LYS A 19 -11.31 -11.28 -9.99
CA LYS A 19 -9.91 -11.52 -10.40
C LYS A 19 -9.71 -11.13 -11.87
N SER A 20 -8.60 -10.47 -12.15
CA SER A 20 -8.20 -9.99 -13.49
C SER A 20 -6.73 -10.31 -13.76
N THR A 21 -6.40 -10.51 -15.03
CA THR A 21 -5.04 -10.57 -15.57
C THR A 21 -4.96 -9.60 -16.75
N PRO A 22 -4.84 -8.29 -16.48
CA PRO A 22 -4.87 -7.26 -17.51
C PRO A 22 -3.57 -7.29 -18.32
N LEU A 23 -3.70 -7.13 -19.63
CA LEU A 23 -2.60 -6.97 -20.57
C LEU A 23 -2.64 -5.58 -21.20
N LYS A 24 -1.44 -5.05 -21.46
CA LYS A 24 -1.24 -3.97 -22.43
C LYS A 24 -0.45 -4.54 -23.59
N VAL A 25 -1.06 -4.56 -24.76
CA VAL A 25 -0.52 -5.19 -25.96
C VAL A 25 -0.18 -4.12 -26.97
N TYR A 26 1.07 -4.05 -27.38
CA TYR A 26 1.53 -3.28 -28.53
C TYR A 26 1.62 -4.24 -29.73
N VAL A 27 0.88 -3.96 -30.80
CA VAL A 27 0.80 -4.87 -31.93
C VAL A 27 0.79 -4.12 -33.24
N ASN A 28 1.67 -4.54 -34.16
CA ASN A 28 1.67 -4.10 -35.55
C ASN A 28 1.18 -5.23 -36.46
N GLY A 29 0.49 -4.88 -37.54
CA GLY A 29 -0.07 -5.87 -38.46
C GLY A 29 -1.08 -5.31 -39.44
N HIS A 30 -1.78 -6.23 -40.11
CA HIS A 30 -2.81 -5.94 -41.11
C HIS A 30 -4.19 -6.23 -40.52
N PHE A 31 -4.85 -5.20 -39.98
CA PHE A 31 -6.09 -5.31 -39.21
C PHE A 31 -7.32 -4.75 -39.92
N GLU A 32 -7.24 -4.46 -41.22
CA GLU A 32 -8.25 -3.76 -42.02
C GLU A 32 -9.60 -4.49 -42.02
N ASN A 33 -9.57 -5.82 -41.92
CA ASN A 33 -10.75 -6.69 -41.88
C ASN A 33 -10.92 -7.40 -40.52
N VAL A 34 -10.28 -6.90 -39.47
CA VAL A 34 -10.35 -7.51 -38.14
C VAL A 34 -11.36 -6.77 -37.27
N THR A 35 -12.34 -7.50 -36.75
CA THR A 35 -13.24 -7.00 -35.71
C THR A 35 -12.66 -7.36 -34.34
N PHE A 36 -12.31 -6.34 -33.56
CA PHE A 36 -11.86 -6.52 -32.18
C PHE A 36 -13.06 -6.74 -31.26
N PRO A 37 -12.94 -7.57 -30.20
CA PRO A 37 -13.99 -7.70 -29.19
C PRO A 37 -14.34 -6.35 -28.54
N GLU A 38 -15.62 -6.13 -28.22
CA GLU A 38 -16.07 -4.89 -27.55
C GLU A 38 -15.43 -4.69 -26.16
N SER A 39 -15.00 -5.77 -25.53
CA SER A 39 -14.25 -5.73 -24.26
C SER A 39 -12.84 -5.17 -24.39
N PHE A 40 -12.28 -5.14 -25.60
CA PHE A 40 -10.95 -4.58 -25.84
C PHE A 40 -11.02 -3.06 -25.91
N LYS A 41 -10.12 -2.38 -25.19
CA LYS A 41 -9.88 -0.95 -25.42
C LYS A 41 -8.74 -0.80 -26.41
N VAL A 42 -9.09 -0.53 -27.66
CA VAL A 42 -8.15 -0.45 -28.79
C VAL A 42 -7.87 1.00 -29.16
N PHE A 43 -6.59 1.38 -29.17
CA PHE A 43 -6.11 2.70 -29.59
C PHE A 43 -5.06 2.55 -30.69
N GLY A 44 -4.92 3.51 -31.60
CA GLY A 44 -3.83 3.52 -32.60
C GLY A 44 -4.30 3.77 -34.04
N SER A 45 -3.37 3.58 -34.98
CA SER A 45 -3.57 3.76 -36.42
C SER A 45 -4.05 2.47 -37.09
N GLU A 46 -4.08 2.44 -38.42
CA GLU A 46 -4.50 1.27 -39.20
C GLU A 46 -3.62 0.03 -38.92
N HIS A 47 -2.29 0.19 -38.96
CA HIS A 47 -1.34 -0.91 -38.84
C HIS A 47 -0.65 -1.03 -37.47
N SER A 48 -0.90 -0.10 -36.55
CA SER A 48 -0.24 -0.08 -35.23
C SER A 48 -1.25 0.21 -34.15
N LYS A 49 -1.39 -0.69 -33.18
CA LYS A 49 -2.39 -0.64 -32.12
C LYS A 49 -1.76 -0.83 -30.74
N VAL A 50 -2.35 -0.16 -29.75
CA VAL A 50 -2.21 -0.46 -28.33
C VAL A 50 -3.56 -0.96 -27.82
N ILE A 51 -3.59 -2.16 -27.25
CA ILE A 51 -4.81 -2.84 -26.82
C ILE A 51 -4.72 -3.14 -25.32
N PHE A 52 -5.73 -2.70 -24.57
CA PHE A 52 -5.93 -3.13 -23.18
C PHE A 52 -7.04 -4.17 -23.14
N CYS A 53 -6.74 -5.35 -22.59
CA CYS A 53 -7.65 -6.50 -22.57
C CYS A 53 -7.30 -7.49 -21.45
N GLU A 54 -8.15 -8.48 -21.22
CA GLU A 54 -7.86 -9.60 -20.32
C GLU A 54 -7.03 -10.68 -21.02
N ALA A 55 -6.10 -11.31 -20.31
CA ALA A 55 -5.19 -12.29 -20.88
C ALA A 55 -5.87 -13.48 -21.56
N ASP A 56 -6.99 -13.95 -21.01
CA ASP A 56 -7.72 -15.09 -21.58
C ASP A 56 -8.45 -14.70 -22.88
N GLU A 57 -8.93 -13.47 -22.98
CA GLU A 57 -9.55 -12.95 -24.21
C GLU A 57 -8.50 -12.66 -25.29
N TRP A 58 -7.35 -12.09 -24.91
CA TRP A 58 -6.21 -11.90 -25.81
C TRP A 58 -5.73 -13.23 -26.40
N LYS A 59 -5.64 -14.29 -25.58
CA LYS A 59 -5.23 -15.62 -26.04
C LYS A 59 -6.15 -16.13 -27.16
N GLN A 60 -7.46 -15.97 -27.00
CA GLN A 60 -8.43 -16.38 -28.02
C GLN A 60 -8.30 -15.54 -29.30
N PHE A 61 -8.17 -14.22 -29.15
CA PHE A 61 -7.97 -13.31 -30.28
C PHE A 61 -6.68 -13.63 -31.06
N TYR A 62 -5.57 -13.85 -30.35
CA TYR A 62 -4.28 -14.17 -30.95
C TYR A 62 -4.33 -15.49 -31.74
N GLN A 63 -4.96 -16.54 -31.18
CA GLN A 63 -5.09 -17.83 -31.88
C GLN A 63 -5.74 -17.69 -33.26
N GLN A 64 -6.71 -16.79 -33.40
CA GLN A 64 -7.44 -16.57 -34.65
C GLN A 64 -6.71 -15.64 -35.63
N ASN A 65 -5.89 -14.70 -35.13
CA ASN A 65 -5.37 -13.58 -35.92
C ASN A 65 -3.85 -13.50 -36.00
N HIS A 66 -3.10 -14.43 -35.38
CA HIS A 66 -1.63 -14.36 -35.29
C HIS A 66 -0.91 -14.25 -36.65
N SER A 67 -1.49 -14.77 -37.73
CA SER A 67 -0.92 -14.65 -39.08
C SER A 67 -0.92 -13.22 -39.64
N LEU A 68 -1.72 -12.33 -39.07
CA LEU A 68 -1.83 -10.92 -39.47
C LEU A 68 -0.87 -10.00 -38.72
N ILE A 69 -0.26 -10.52 -37.65
CA ILE A 69 0.60 -9.77 -36.73
C ILE A 69 2.04 -9.83 -37.25
N THR A 70 2.64 -8.66 -37.44
CA THR A 70 4.04 -8.52 -37.88
C THR A 70 4.98 -8.23 -36.71
N GLU A 71 4.49 -7.59 -35.65
CA GLU A 71 5.25 -7.27 -34.44
C GLU A 71 4.32 -7.29 -33.23
N LEU A 72 4.82 -7.78 -32.09
CA LEU A 72 4.04 -7.94 -30.88
C LEU A 72 4.93 -7.77 -29.64
N GLU A 73 4.51 -6.90 -28.74
CA GLU A 73 5.06 -6.75 -27.40
C GLU A 73 3.90 -6.72 -26.39
N ILE A 74 4.02 -7.42 -25.27
CA ILE A 74 2.97 -7.52 -24.25
C ILE A 74 3.55 -7.18 -22.88
N GLU A 75 2.97 -6.17 -22.25
CA GLU A 75 3.21 -5.86 -20.84
C GLU A 75 2.11 -6.45 -19.97
N MET A 76 2.51 -7.04 -18.84
CA MET A 76 1.63 -7.57 -17.80
C MET A 76 2.26 -7.30 -16.44
N ASP A 77 1.51 -6.70 -15.52
CA ASP A 77 2.01 -6.36 -14.18
C ASP A 77 1.43 -7.25 -13.06
N ARG A 78 0.38 -8.04 -13.33
CA ARG A 78 -0.32 -8.86 -12.34
C ARG A 78 -1.06 -10.05 -12.96
N ARG A 79 -1.29 -11.10 -12.15
CA ARG A 79 -2.04 -12.31 -12.53
C ARG A 79 -3.09 -12.65 -11.48
N ASN A 80 -4.34 -12.87 -11.90
CA ASN A 80 -5.46 -13.19 -11.02
C ASN A 80 -5.62 -12.23 -9.83
N SER A 81 -5.25 -10.97 -10.00
CA SER A 81 -5.36 -9.93 -8.97
C SER A 81 -6.77 -9.37 -8.98
N ALA A 82 -7.38 -9.24 -7.80
CA ALA A 82 -8.76 -8.76 -7.67
C ALA A 82 -8.85 -7.32 -7.16
N ILE A 83 -8.00 -6.96 -6.19
CA ILE A 83 -8.04 -5.65 -5.55
C ILE A 83 -7.20 -4.66 -6.36
N PRO A 84 -7.77 -3.53 -6.82
CA PRO A 84 -7.02 -2.48 -7.50
C PRO A 84 -6.02 -1.77 -6.59
N LEU A 85 -5.14 -0.98 -7.20
CA LEU A 85 -4.33 0.01 -6.47
C LEU A 85 -5.17 1.26 -6.25
N LYS A 86 -4.87 2.00 -5.18
CA LYS A 86 -5.51 3.27 -4.85
C LYS A 86 -5.21 4.31 -5.93
N ASP A 87 -6.23 5.08 -6.35
CA ASP A 87 -6.01 6.32 -7.11
C ASP A 87 -5.37 7.38 -6.20
N LEU A 88 -4.19 7.83 -6.59
CA LEU A 88 -3.37 8.75 -5.81
C LEU A 88 -3.56 10.22 -6.22
N THR A 89 -4.23 10.49 -7.34
CA THR A 89 -4.30 11.82 -7.97
C THR A 89 -4.94 12.90 -7.10
N ASN A 90 -5.81 12.50 -6.16
CA ASN A 90 -6.52 13.40 -5.25
C ASN A 90 -6.09 13.22 -3.78
N THR A 91 -4.93 12.60 -3.54
CA THR A 91 -4.41 12.41 -2.17
C THR A 91 -3.55 13.61 -1.78
N ASN A 92 -3.93 14.33 -0.72
CA ASN A 92 -3.17 15.46 -0.18
C ASN A 92 -1.96 14.98 0.67
N ALA A 93 -1.09 14.17 0.07
CA ALA A 93 0.07 13.54 0.71
C ALA A 93 1.21 13.37 -0.31
N ARG A 94 2.44 13.14 0.18
CA ARG A 94 3.59 12.83 -0.67
C ARG A 94 3.74 11.32 -0.81
N ILE A 95 3.60 10.79 -2.02
CA ILE A 95 3.74 9.35 -2.29
C ILE A 95 4.84 9.16 -3.33
N GLU A 96 5.91 8.49 -2.92
CA GLU A 96 7.11 8.30 -3.73
C GLU A 96 6.98 7.12 -4.71
N PRO A 97 7.72 7.12 -5.84
CA PRO A 97 7.69 6.05 -6.82
C PRO A 97 7.99 4.66 -6.23
N GLY A 98 7.23 3.66 -6.69
CA GLY A 98 7.38 2.27 -6.25
C GLY A 98 6.68 1.93 -4.94
N ALA A 99 5.97 2.87 -4.31
CA ALA A 99 5.03 2.54 -3.24
C ALA A 99 3.81 1.79 -3.79
N PHE A 100 3.41 0.71 -3.13
CA PHE A 100 2.23 -0.08 -3.50
C PHE A 100 1.12 0.10 -2.46
N ILE A 101 0.06 0.80 -2.83
CA ILE A 101 -1.06 1.13 -1.95
C ILE A 101 -2.33 0.53 -2.56
N ARG A 102 -2.97 -0.41 -1.86
CA ARG A 102 -4.24 -0.99 -2.31
C ARG A 102 -5.40 -0.02 -2.14
N GLU A 103 -6.41 -0.19 -2.97
CA GLU A 103 -7.68 0.52 -2.81
C GLU A 103 -8.25 0.32 -1.40
N GLN A 104 -9.03 1.29 -0.93
CA GLN A 104 -9.59 1.34 0.43
C GLN A 104 -8.56 1.44 1.57
N ALA A 105 -7.26 1.61 1.27
CA ALA A 105 -6.32 2.20 2.22
C ALA A 105 -6.54 3.73 2.31
N ILE A 106 -6.36 4.27 3.50
CA ILE A 106 -6.54 5.70 3.81
C ILE A 106 -5.18 6.31 4.06
N ILE A 107 -4.88 7.39 3.33
CA ILE A 107 -3.68 8.20 3.49
C ILE A 107 -4.18 9.61 3.82
N GLU A 108 -3.95 10.05 5.05
CA GLU A 108 -4.40 11.35 5.54
C GLU A 108 -3.44 12.48 5.15
N ASP A 109 -3.89 13.71 5.38
CA ASP A 109 -3.22 14.93 4.94
C ASP A 109 -1.77 15.03 5.44
N GLY A 110 -0.88 15.46 4.54
CA GLY A 110 0.54 15.66 4.83
C GLY A 110 1.34 14.39 5.14
N ALA A 111 0.73 13.21 5.02
CA ALA A 111 1.46 11.94 5.15
C ALA A 111 2.54 11.81 4.06
N VAL A 112 3.54 10.99 4.33
CA VAL A 112 4.62 10.66 3.40
C VAL A 112 4.74 9.15 3.28
N VAL A 113 4.61 8.62 2.07
CA VAL A 113 4.83 7.20 1.78
C VAL A 113 6.05 7.08 0.89
N MET A 114 7.12 6.50 1.44
CA MET A 114 8.42 6.40 0.78
C MET A 114 8.49 5.20 -0.19
N MET A 115 9.55 5.19 -1.01
CA MET A 115 9.76 4.20 -2.06
C MET A 115 9.69 2.76 -1.54
N GLY A 116 8.98 1.89 -2.27
CA GLY A 116 8.87 0.46 -1.95
C GLY A 116 8.00 0.12 -0.75
N ALA A 117 7.42 1.11 -0.04
CA ALA A 117 6.46 0.83 1.02
C ALA A 117 5.22 0.11 0.47
N THR A 118 4.69 -0.84 1.25
CA THR A 118 3.51 -1.63 0.88
C THR A 118 2.40 -1.42 1.89
N ILE A 119 1.26 -0.90 1.45
CA ILE A 119 0.11 -0.57 2.30
C ILE A 119 -1.10 -1.36 1.82
N ASN A 120 -1.55 -2.28 2.67
CA ASN A 120 -2.64 -3.19 2.34
C ASN A 120 -4.02 -2.55 2.59
N ILE A 121 -5.05 -3.20 2.08
CA ILE A 121 -6.45 -2.75 2.15
C ILE A 121 -6.89 -2.48 3.60
N GLY A 122 -7.61 -1.38 3.80
CA GLY A 122 -8.13 -0.95 5.10
C GLY A 122 -7.10 -0.36 6.05
N ALA A 123 -5.81 -0.37 5.71
CA ALA A 123 -4.81 0.31 6.50
C ALA A 123 -5.05 1.84 6.50
N ILE A 124 -4.68 2.49 7.60
CA ILE A 124 -4.85 3.93 7.80
C ILE A 124 -3.49 4.53 8.14
N VAL A 125 -3.04 5.47 7.32
CA VAL A 125 -1.86 6.30 7.58
C VAL A 125 -2.33 7.68 8.03
N GLY A 126 -2.23 7.94 9.33
CA GLY A 126 -2.71 9.17 9.93
C GLY A 126 -1.93 10.44 9.54
N GLU A 127 -2.53 11.59 9.82
CA GLU A 127 -2.04 12.92 9.42
C GLU A 127 -0.55 13.12 9.70
N GLY A 128 0.17 13.60 8.69
CA GLY A 128 1.60 13.89 8.79
C GLY A 128 2.47 12.66 9.03
N THR A 129 1.97 11.43 9.05
CA THR A 129 2.78 10.23 9.31
C THR A 129 3.72 9.90 8.16
N MET A 130 4.92 9.40 8.49
CA MET A 130 5.84 8.86 7.50
C MET A 130 5.85 7.33 7.55
N ILE A 131 5.58 6.71 6.40
CA ILE A 131 5.82 5.29 6.13
C ILE A 131 7.11 5.21 5.31
N ASP A 132 8.20 4.81 5.96
CA ASP A 132 9.54 4.87 5.40
C ASP A 132 9.79 3.72 4.40
N MET A 133 10.95 3.74 3.75
CA MET A 133 11.26 2.87 2.61
C MET A 133 11.05 1.39 2.95
N ASN A 134 10.37 0.67 2.07
CA ASN A 134 10.09 -0.76 2.22
C ASN A 134 9.32 -1.15 3.50
N ALA A 135 8.77 -0.21 4.27
CA ALA A 135 7.89 -0.54 5.39
C ALA A 135 6.59 -1.17 4.89
N THR A 136 6.02 -2.07 5.69
CA THR A 136 4.79 -2.81 5.35
C THR A 136 3.69 -2.54 6.37
N LEU A 137 2.56 -2.05 5.90
CA LEU A 137 1.32 -1.93 6.66
C LEU A 137 0.37 -3.04 6.22
N GLY A 138 0.18 -4.02 7.10
CA GLY A 138 -0.78 -5.09 6.90
C GLY A 138 -2.22 -4.59 6.86
N GLY A 139 -3.14 -5.51 6.52
CA GLY A 139 -4.56 -5.18 6.39
C GLY A 139 -5.11 -4.57 7.69
N ARG A 140 -5.84 -3.46 7.58
CA ARG A 140 -6.41 -2.71 8.72
C ARG A 140 -5.41 -2.13 9.73
N ALA A 141 -4.10 -2.22 9.50
CA ALA A 141 -3.12 -1.59 10.40
C ALA A 141 -3.31 -0.07 10.40
N THR A 142 -3.40 0.52 11.59
CA THR A 142 -3.76 1.94 11.75
C THR A 142 -2.64 2.68 12.46
N THR A 143 -2.19 3.79 11.88
CA THR A 143 -1.34 4.76 12.56
C THR A 143 -2.13 6.02 12.90
N GLY A 144 -1.81 6.61 14.06
CA GLY A 144 -2.24 7.94 14.44
C GLY A 144 -1.46 9.01 13.71
N LYS A 145 -1.45 10.21 14.29
CA LYS A 145 -0.79 11.39 13.72
C LYS A 145 0.70 11.40 14.02
N ASN A 146 1.45 11.97 13.08
CA ASN A 146 2.87 12.23 13.24
C ASN A 146 3.72 10.99 13.57
N VAL A 147 3.30 9.79 13.18
CA VAL A 147 4.08 8.57 13.40
C VAL A 147 5.29 8.52 12.44
N HIS A 148 6.35 7.81 12.81
CA HIS A 148 7.42 7.38 11.89
C HIS A 148 7.52 5.86 11.90
N VAL A 149 7.08 5.21 10.82
CA VAL A 149 7.27 3.76 10.63
C VAL A 149 8.58 3.56 9.88
N GLY A 150 9.63 3.15 10.59
CA GLY A 150 10.99 3.07 10.05
C GLY A 150 11.15 2.07 8.91
N ALA A 151 12.22 2.24 8.14
CA ALA A 151 12.44 1.46 6.93
C ALA A 151 12.40 -0.06 7.19
N GLY A 152 11.68 -0.80 6.35
CA GLY A 152 11.50 -2.24 6.47
C GLY A 152 10.70 -2.72 7.69
N ALA A 153 10.16 -1.81 8.52
CA ALA A 153 9.32 -2.22 9.64
C ALA A 153 8.00 -2.82 9.15
N VAL A 154 7.44 -3.76 9.91
CA VAL A 154 6.22 -4.48 9.57
C VAL A 154 5.17 -4.27 10.66
N LEU A 155 4.03 -3.69 10.29
CA LEU A 155 2.82 -3.70 11.09
C LEU A 155 1.96 -4.87 10.61
N ALA A 156 1.78 -5.88 11.46
CA ALA A 156 1.03 -7.08 11.09
C ALA A 156 -0.41 -6.75 10.70
N GLY A 157 -0.93 -7.49 9.73
CA GLY A 157 -2.26 -7.27 9.17
C GLY A 157 -3.31 -8.18 9.79
N VAL A 158 -4.51 -7.66 9.96
CA VAL A 158 -5.67 -8.42 10.47
C VAL A 158 -6.87 -8.09 9.59
N ILE A 159 -7.11 -8.89 8.55
CA ILE A 159 -8.36 -8.81 7.76
C ILE A 159 -9.43 -9.69 8.39
N GLU A 160 -9.06 -10.91 8.78
CA GLU A 160 -9.95 -11.89 9.39
C GLU A 160 -9.40 -12.39 10.74
N PRO A 161 -10.26 -12.68 11.72
CA PRO A 161 -11.71 -12.42 11.72
C PRO A 161 -12.02 -10.92 11.87
N PRO A 162 -13.19 -10.43 11.42
CA PRO A 162 -13.52 -9.00 11.50
C PRO A 162 -13.60 -8.47 12.93
N SER A 163 -13.87 -9.35 13.90
CA SER A 163 -13.88 -9.02 15.33
C SER A 163 -12.48 -8.83 15.93
N ALA A 164 -11.42 -9.27 15.24
CA ALA A 164 -10.06 -9.08 15.73
C ALA A 164 -9.63 -7.62 15.56
N SER A 165 -9.01 -7.09 16.60
CA SER A 165 -8.37 -5.77 16.58
C SER A 165 -7.15 -5.81 15.66
N PRO A 166 -6.97 -4.79 14.79
CA PRO A 166 -5.74 -4.67 14.03
C PRO A 166 -4.61 -4.12 14.91
N VAL A 167 -3.41 -4.02 14.33
CA VAL A 167 -2.34 -3.21 14.91
C VAL A 167 -2.79 -1.75 14.97
N VAL A 168 -2.59 -1.12 16.13
CA VAL A 168 -2.87 0.31 16.32
C VAL A 168 -1.64 1.01 16.87
N ILE A 169 -1.11 1.95 16.10
CA ILE A 169 -0.01 2.82 16.50
C ILE A 169 -0.61 4.19 16.81
N GLU A 170 -0.46 4.67 18.04
CA GLU A 170 -1.00 5.97 18.44
C GLU A 170 -0.08 7.13 18.02
N ASP A 171 -0.50 8.35 18.33
CA ASP A 171 0.16 9.57 17.88
C ASP A 171 1.62 9.69 18.34
N ASN A 172 2.46 10.30 17.51
CA ASN A 172 3.86 10.64 17.81
C ASN A 172 4.77 9.43 18.13
N VAL A 173 4.38 8.23 17.73
CA VAL A 173 5.20 7.02 17.91
C VAL A 173 6.34 6.98 16.88
N LEU A 174 7.52 6.52 17.34
CA LEU A 174 8.66 6.23 16.48
C LEU A 174 8.92 4.72 16.47
N ILE A 175 8.87 4.11 15.30
CA ILE A 175 9.19 2.69 15.10
C ILE A 175 10.51 2.60 14.35
N GLY A 176 11.50 1.95 14.96
CA GLY A 176 12.81 1.74 14.36
C GLY A 176 12.76 0.80 13.16
N ALA A 177 13.79 0.89 12.31
CA ALA A 177 13.93 0.07 11.11
C ALA A 177 13.85 -1.44 11.43
N ASN A 178 13.22 -2.19 10.53
CA ASN A 178 13.02 -3.65 10.62
C ASN A 178 12.36 -4.15 11.93
N ALA A 179 11.69 -3.27 12.69
CA ALA A 179 10.87 -3.71 13.82
C ALA A 179 9.58 -4.40 13.32
N VAL A 180 9.04 -5.30 14.13
CA VAL A 180 7.79 -6.02 13.82
C VAL A 180 6.80 -5.80 14.96
N ILE A 181 5.61 -5.31 14.62
CA ILE A 181 4.49 -5.16 15.56
C ILE A 181 3.47 -6.25 15.24
N LEU A 182 3.26 -7.18 16.18
CA LEU A 182 2.36 -8.33 15.98
C LEU A 182 0.88 -7.94 16.03
N GLU A 183 0.04 -8.83 15.51
CA GLU A 183 -1.40 -8.64 15.35
C GLU A 183 -2.09 -8.22 16.64
N GLY A 184 -3.00 -7.23 16.55
CA GLY A 184 -3.79 -6.74 17.67
C GLY A 184 -3.04 -5.88 18.70
N VAL A 185 -1.72 -5.72 18.56
CA VAL A 185 -0.94 -4.91 19.48
C VAL A 185 -1.24 -3.42 19.30
N ARG A 186 -1.38 -2.73 20.44
CA ARG A 186 -1.43 -1.27 20.53
C ARG A 186 -0.10 -0.69 21.01
N VAL A 187 0.44 0.26 20.27
CA VAL A 187 1.61 1.05 20.68
C VAL A 187 1.16 2.43 21.10
N GLY A 188 1.25 2.71 22.41
CA GLY A 188 0.73 3.93 23.02
C GLY A 188 1.45 5.20 22.59
N ALA A 189 0.75 6.33 22.68
CA ALA A 189 1.21 7.61 22.16
C ALA A 189 2.63 8.00 22.66
N GLY A 190 3.45 8.54 21.76
CA GLY A 190 4.81 8.98 22.06
C GLY A 190 5.81 7.87 22.40
N ALA A 191 5.44 6.60 22.27
CA ALA A 191 6.35 5.49 22.51
C ALA A 191 7.44 5.39 21.41
N ILE A 192 8.55 4.74 21.75
CA ILE A 192 9.65 4.44 20.83
C ILE A 192 9.89 2.94 20.81
N VAL A 193 9.80 2.33 19.62
CA VAL A 193 10.17 0.93 19.37
C VAL A 193 11.56 0.92 18.75
N ALA A 194 12.53 0.27 19.39
CA ALA A 194 13.88 0.17 18.86
C ALA A 194 13.94 -0.62 17.54
N ALA A 195 14.94 -0.34 16.72
CA ALA A 195 15.18 -1.07 15.48
C ALA A 195 15.35 -2.59 15.74
N GLY A 196 14.76 -3.41 14.87
CA GLY A 196 14.80 -4.87 14.97
C GLY A 196 14.01 -5.48 16.14
N ALA A 197 13.26 -4.69 16.91
CA ALA A 197 12.44 -5.21 18.00
C ALA A 197 11.21 -5.97 17.49
N ILE A 198 10.80 -7.04 18.19
CA ILE A 198 9.54 -7.74 17.92
C ILE A 198 8.58 -7.48 19.08
N VAL A 199 7.57 -6.65 18.83
CA VAL A 199 6.59 -6.23 19.83
C VAL A 199 5.42 -7.21 19.84
N THR A 200 5.32 -7.97 20.93
CA THR A 200 4.33 -9.05 21.10
C THR A 200 3.19 -8.69 22.05
N GLN A 201 3.25 -7.52 22.68
CA GLN A 201 2.29 -7.04 23.69
C GLN A 201 2.17 -5.52 23.59
N ASP A 202 1.08 -4.98 24.11
CA ASP A 202 0.85 -3.54 24.13
C ASP A 202 2.00 -2.77 24.78
N VAL A 203 2.34 -1.64 24.16
CA VAL A 203 3.41 -0.76 24.63
C VAL A 203 2.77 0.45 25.33
N PRO A 204 3.10 0.71 26.60
CA PRO A 204 2.60 1.88 27.30
C PRO A 204 2.99 3.19 26.60
N ALA A 205 2.12 4.20 26.69
CA ALA A 205 2.42 5.53 26.19
C ALA A 205 3.73 6.07 26.79
N GLY A 206 4.55 6.71 25.96
CA GLY A 206 5.83 7.26 26.36
C GLY A 206 6.91 6.23 26.72
N ALA A 207 6.69 4.93 26.56
CA ALA A 207 7.69 3.91 26.83
C ALA A 207 8.70 3.76 25.68
N VAL A 208 9.93 3.36 26.00
CA VAL A 208 10.91 2.86 25.02
C VAL A 208 11.00 1.35 25.17
N VAL A 209 10.74 0.61 24.09
CA VAL A 209 10.84 -0.86 24.06
C VAL A 209 11.92 -1.34 23.10
N ALA A 210 12.61 -2.42 23.45
CA ALA A 210 13.64 -3.03 22.63
C ALA A 210 13.73 -4.55 22.84
N GLY A 211 14.29 -5.26 21.85
CA GLY A 211 14.56 -6.69 21.92
C GLY A 211 13.49 -7.58 21.28
N THR A 212 13.70 -8.88 21.40
CA THR A 212 12.85 -9.93 20.80
C THR A 212 12.64 -11.05 21.82
N PRO A 213 11.48 -11.11 22.51
CA PRO A 213 10.38 -10.15 22.45
C PRO A 213 10.75 -8.80 23.07
N ALA A 214 10.12 -7.73 22.61
CA ALA A 214 10.38 -6.38 23.07
C ALA A 214 9.99 -6.21 24.55
N LYS A 215 10.84 -5.53 25.31
CA LYS A 215 10.63 -5.18 26.72
C LYS A 215 10.84 -3.69 26.92
N VAL A 216 10.11 -3.11 27.87
CA VAL A 216 10.34 -1.73 28.29
C VAL A 216 11.75 -1.62 28.88
N ILE A 217 12.55 -0.70 28.34
CA ILE A 217 13.93 -0.47 28.77
C ILE A 217 14.11 0.88 29.48
N LYS A 218 13.21 1.84 29.23
CA LYS A 218 13.17 3.17 29.86
C LYS A 218 11.93 3.94 29.40
N GLN A 219 11.74 5.14 29.92
CA GLN A 219 10.77 6.09 29.40
C GLN A 219 11.42 7.00 28.33
N THR A 220 10.65 7.40 27.33
CA THR A 220 10.85 8.72 26.69
C THR A 220 10.74 9.74 27.82
N SER A 221 11.32 10.93 27.82
CA SER A 221 11.65 11.76 29.01
C SER A 221 13.07 11.48 29.47
N GLU A 222 13.51 10.22 29.46
CA GLU A 222 14.92 9.86 29.68
C GLU A 222 15.74 9.83 28.37
N VAL A 223 15.13 10.18 27.22
CA VAL A 223 15.77 10.20 25.89
C VAL A 223 16.10 11.64 25.50
N GLN A 224 17.32 11.93 25.04
CA GLN A 224 17.67 13.25 24.52
C GLN A 224 16.81 13.65 23.31
N ASP A 225 16.39 14.91 23.23
CA ASP A 225 15.43 15.41 22.24
C ASP A 225 15.88 15.21 20.79
N SER A 226 17.19 15.31 20.52
CA SER A 226 17.76 15.06 19.18
C SER A 226 17.52 13.64 18.63
N LYS A 227 17.19 12.68 19.50
CA LYS A 227 16.84 11.29 19.10
C LYS A 227 15.34 11.07 18.93
N ARG A 228 14.52 12.10 19.15
CA ARG A 228 13.06 12.10 19.04
C ARG A 228 12.56 12.97 17.89
N GLU A 229 13.41 13.83 17.33
CA GLU A 229 12.98 14.84 16.37
C GLU A 229 12.45 14.22 15.08
N ILE A 230 11.16 14.48 14.84
CA ILE A 230 10.51 14.29 13.56
C ILE A 230 10.73 15.56 12.73
N VAL A 231 11.41 15.42 11.60
CA VAL A 231 11.71 16.56 10.72
C VAL A 231 10.45 16.96 9.93
N SER A 232 9.68 17.90 10.48
CA SER A 232 8.43 18.41 9.89
C SER A 232 8.60 18.96 8.47
N ALA A 233 9.78 19.48 8.12
CA ALA A 233 10.09 19.97 6.78
C ALA A 233 9.93 18.91 5.68
N LEU A 234 10.17 17.62 5.99
CA LEU A 234 10.01 16.52 5.03
C LEU A 234 8.53 16.18 4.74
N ARG A 235 7.60 16.73 5.53
CA ARG A 235 6.16 16.46 5.49
C ARG A 235 5.37 17.63 4.90
N LYS A 236 6.04 18.72 4.54
CA LYS A 236 5.42 19.85 3.86
C LYS A 236 5.25 19.53 2.38
N LEU A 237 4.02 19.65 1.89
CA LEU A 237 3.77 19.74 0.46
C LEU A 237 4.12 21.17 0.03
N ASN A 238 4.66 21.34 -1.17
CA ASN A 238 4.80 22.68 -1.73
C ASN A 238 3.38 23.24 -1.85
N ASN A 239 3.11 24.34 -1.16
CA ASN A 239 1.86 25.06 -1.32
C ASN A 239 1.78 25.53 -2.78
N GLU A 240 0.61 25.37 -3.42
CA GLU A 240 0.24 26.19 -4.58
C GLU A 240 0.25 27.69 -4.21
#